data_AF-A0A842QSI1-F1
#
_entry.id   AF-A0A842QSI1-F1
#
_cell.length_a   1.000
_cell.length_b   1.000
_cell.length_c   1.000
_cell.angle_alpha   90.00
_cell.angle_beta   90.00
_cell.angle_gamma   90.00
#
_symmetry.space_group_name_H-M   'P 1'
#
loop_
_entity.id
_entity.type
_entity.pdbx_description
1 polymer ?
#
loop_
_entity_poly.entity_id
_entity_poly.type
_entity_poly.pdbx_seq_one_letter_code
_entity_poly.pdbx_strand_id
1 'polypeptide(L)'
;MSLYNSALRKWKKFLPSNIGFYLHSSKITEYDSLNIYWDLAEDFCVEHNYSKTSKEIIFHTWYETFANAFYEILERENIVIEVKKEKINND
;
A
#
# COMPACT_ATOMS: atom_id res chain seq x y z
N MET A 1 17.47 -15.43 -6.01
CA MET A 1 16.53 -14.30 -6.15
C MET A 1 16.67 -13.45 -4.89
N SER A 2 16.97 -12.15 -4.99
CA SER A 2 17.12 -11.28 -3.80
C SER A 2 15.79 -11.11 -3.05
N LEU A 3 15.85 -10.77 -1.74
CA LEU A 3 14.68 -10.46 -0.92
C LEU A 3 13.77 -9.44 -1.62
N TYR A 4 14.35 -8.35 -2.13
CA TYR A 4 13.67 -7.32 -2.90
C TYR A 4 12.86 -7.89 -4.07
N ASN A 5 13.52 -8.60 -5.00
CA ASN A 5 12.86 -9.12 -6.20
C ASN A 5 11.78 -10.15 -5.86
N SER A 6 12.02 -10.96 -4.83
CA SER A 6 11.03 -11.94 -4.36
C SER A 6 9.83 -11.25 -3.72
N ALA A 7 10.04 -10.30 -2.82
CA ALA A 7 8.99 -9.59 -2.11
C ALA A 7 8.15 -8.75 -3.08
N LEU A 8 8.78 -7.98 -3.97
CA LEU A 8 8.05 -7.14 -4.94
C LEU A 8 7.18 -7.98 -5.87
N ARG A 9 7.71 -9.12 -6.35
CA ARG A 9 6.92 -10.03 -7.20
C ARG A 9 5.73 -10.62 -6.46
N LYS A 10 5.88 -10.96 -5.18
CA LYS A 10 4.78 -11.47 -4.36
C LYS A 10 3.77 -10.35 -4.07
N TRP A 11 4.23 -9.16 -3.71
CA TRP A 11 3.39 -8.00 -3.41
C TRP A 11 2.49 -7.63 -4.57
N LYS A 12 3.03 -7.54 -5.79
CA LYS A 12 2.26 -7.30 -7.02
C LYS A 12 1.21 -8.37 -7.32
N LYS A 13 1.38 -9.60 -6.82
CA LYS A 13 0.38 -10.68 -6.93
C LYS A 13 -0.65 -10.65 -5.80
N PHE A 14 -0.21 -10.28 -4.61
CA PHE A 14 -1.04 -10.19 -3.40
C PHE A 14 -2.07 -9.06 -3.52
N LEU A 15 -1.64 -7.88 -3.97
CA LEU A 15 -2.48 -6.66 -3.98
C LEU A 15 -3.84 -6.83 -4.69
N PRO A 16 -3.93 -7.28 -5.96
CA PRO A 16 -5.23 -7.34 -6.65
C PRO A 16 -6.21 -8.31 -5.99
N SER A 17 -5.71 -9.32 -5.27
CA SER A 17 -6.55 -10.33 -4.62
C SER A 17 -7.09 -9.88 -3.27
N ASN A 18 -6.46 -8.87 -2.65
CA ASN A 18 -6.73 -8.49 -1.26
C ASN A 18 -7.24 -7.06 -1.09
N ILE A 19 -6.93 -6.15 -2.03
CA ILE A 19 -7.30 -4.73 -1.89
C ILE A 19 -8.81 -4.52 -1.79
N GLY A 20 -9.61 -5.37 -2.44
CA GLY A 20 -11.07 -5.31 -2.41
C GLY A 20 -11.68 -5.48 -1.01
N PHE A 21 -10.99 -6.13 -0.07
CA PHE A 21 -11.46 -6.23 1.32
C PHE A 21 -11.43 -4.90 2.06
N TYR A 22 -10.53 -3.99 1.65
CA TYR A 22 -10.31 -2.70 2.28
C TYR A 22 -11.04 -1.55 1.59
N LEU A 23 -11.53 -1.78 0.37
CA LEU A 23 -12.20 -0.76 -0.42
C LEU A 23 -13.72 -0.86 -0.23
N HIS A 24 -14.29 0.15 0.41
CA HIS A 24 -15.74 0.27 0.61
C HIS A 24 -16.37 1.38 -0.26
N SER A 25 -15.55 2.09 -1.03
CA SER A 25 -15.93 3.25 -1.84
C SER A 25 -14.94 3.41 -3.00
N SER A 26 -15.38 4.00 -4.11
CA SER A 26 -14.49 4.40 -5.22
C SER A 26 -13.72 5.69 -4.94
N LYS A 27 -13.87 6.24 -3.73
CA LYS A 27 -13.17 7.43 -3.23
C LYS A 27 -12.69 7.19 -1.81
N ILE A 28 -11.42 7.47 -1.55
CA ILE A 28 -10.79 7.36 -0.24
C ILE A 28 -9.96 8.62 0.02
N THR A 29 -9.70 8.98 1.27
CA THR A 29 -8.78 10.08 1.58
C THR A 29 -7.33 9.63 1.51
N GLU A 30 -6.38 10.58 1.49
CA GLU A 30 -4.95 10.25 1.63
C GLU A 30 -4.68 9.45 2.91
N TYR A 31 -5.32 9.85 4.02
CA TYR A 31 -5.20 9.15 5.30
C TYR A 31 -5.70 7.71 5.22
N ASP A 32 -6.85 7.48 4.59
CA ASP A 32 -7.38 6.12 4.39
C ASP A 32 -6.44 5.29 3.52
N SER A 33 -5.92 5.88 2.43
CA SER A 33 -5.00 5.18 1.54
C SER A 33 -3.72 4.71 2.25
N LEU A 34 -3.21 5.53 3.19
CA LEU A 34 -2.04 5.19 3.99
C LEU A 34 -2.34 4.07 4.98
N ASN A 35 -3.50 4.11 5.65
CA ASN A 35 -3.90 3.04 6.58
C ASN A 35 -4.06 1.70 5.84
N ILE A 36 -4.76 1.71 4.71
CA ILE A 36 -4.95 0.52 3.88
C ILE A 36 -3.62 -0.06 3.42
N TYR A 37 -2.67 0.79 3.01
CA TYR A 37 -1.33 0.34 2.63
C TYR A 37 -0.62 -0.41 3.78
N TRP A 38 -0.66 0.13 5.00
CA TRP A 38 -0.01 -0.49 6.15
C TRP A 38 -0.70 -1.76 6.61
N ASP A 39 -2.03 -1.82 6.56
CA ASP A 39 -2.79 -3.03 6.88
C ASP A 39 -2.46 -4.15 5.87
N LEU A 40 -2.46 -3.84 4.57
CA LEU A 40 -2.06 -4.80 3.53
C LEU A 40 -0.61 -5.25 3.69
N ALA A 41 0.29 -4.37 4.12
CA ALA A 41 1.69 -4.70 4.37
C ALA A 41 1.83 -5.70 5.54
N GLU A 42 1.03 -5.57 6.58
CA GLU A 42 0.98 -6.55 7.69
C GLU A 42 0.46 -7.90 7.20
N ASP A 43 -0.68 -7.92 6.51
CA ASP A 43 -1.28 -9.16 6.01
C ASP A 43 -0.36 -9.89 5.04
N PHE A 44 0.32 -9.15 4.16
CA PHE A 44 1.34 -9.72 3.27
C PHE A 44 2.51 -10.35 4.03
N CYS A 45 2.95 -9.70 5.12
CA CYS A 45 4.01 -10.25 5.97
C CYS A 45 3.56 -11.52 6.68
N VAL A 46 2.31 -11.57 7.16
CA VAL A 46 1.71 -12.76 7.77
C VAL A 46 1.60 -13.89 6.76
N GLU A 47 1.00 -13.66 5.58
CA GLU A 47 0.78 -14.68 4.55
C GLU A 47 2.10 -15.35 4.10
N HIS A 48 3.18 -14.56 4.02
CA HIS A 48 4.47 -15.05 3.53
C HIS A 48 5.50 -15.34 4.62
N ASN A 49 5.09 -15.33 5.89
CA ASN A 49 5.95 -15.58 7.05
C ASN A 49 7.21 -14.68 7.08
N TYR A 50 7.06 -13.40 6.73
CA TYR A 50 8.15 -12.43 6.83
C TYR A 50 8.35 -12.00 8.29
N SER A 51 9.61 -11.99 8.74
CA SER A 51 9.95 -11.48 10.08
C SER A 51 9.76 -9.96 10.18
N LYS A 52 9.72 -9.44 11.41
CA LYS A 52 9.70 -7.99 11.68
C LYS A 52 10.83 -7.25 10.93
N THR A 53 12.05 -7.79 10.97
CA THR A 53 13.20 -7.21 10.23
C THR A 53 12.96 -7.19 8.73
N SER A 54 12.38 -8.25 8.17
CA SER A 54 12.06 -8.29 6.73
C SER A 54 10.99 -7.26 6.38
N LYS A 55 9.96 -7.10 7.23
CA LYS A 55 8.93 -6.07 7.07
C LYS A 55 9.53 -4.67 7.04
N GLU A 56 10.40 -4.35 8.00
CA GLU A 56 11.08 -3.04 8.08
C GLU A 56 11.90 -2.77 6.80
N ILE A 57 12.66 -3.75 6.32
CA ILE A 57 13.41 -3.61 5.07
C ILE A 57 12.44 -3.40 3.89
N ILE A 58 11.41 -4.25 3.76
CA ILE A 58 10.51 -4.24 2.60
C ILE A 58 9.70 -2.94 2.55
N PHE A 59 8.97 -2.62 3.62
CA PHE A 59 7.95 -1.58 3.58
C PHE A 59 8.40 -0.22 4.13
N HIS A 60 9.52 -0.16 4.87
CA HIS A 60 10.09 1.13 5.29
C HIS A 60 11.31 1.53 4.45
N THR A 61 12.24 0.60 4.16
CA THR A 61 13.42 0.95 3.34
C THR A 61 13.08 1.05 1.86
N TRP A 62 12.22 0.16 1.34
CA TRP A 62 11.77 0.19 -0.06
C TRP A 62 10.35 0.73 -0.23
N TYR A 63 9.92 1.57 0.72
CA TYR A 63 8.58 2.14 0.80
C TYR A 63 8.06 2.63 -0.56
N GLU A 64 8.80 3.52 -1.24
CA GLU A 64 8.33 4.14 -2.49
C GLU A 64 7.97 3.12 -3.56
N THR A 65 8.78 2.06 -3.74
CA THR A 65 8.52 1.04 -4.76
C THR A 65 7.27 0.23 -4.44
N PHE A 66 7.07 -0.13 -3.17
CA PHE A 66 5.94 -0.94 -2.74
C PHE A 66 4.65 -0.10 -2.69
N ALA A 67 4.74 1.16 -2.26
CA ALA A 67 3.66 2.13 -2.30
C ALA A 67 3.22 2.43 -3.73
N ASN A 68 4.16 2.62 -4.67
CA ASN A 68 3.82 2.81 -6.09
C ASN A 68 3.04 1.61 -6.65
N ALA A 69 3.44 0.38 -6.33
CA ALA A 69 2.69 -0.81 -6.74
C ALA A 69 1.27 -0.84 -6.16
N PHE A 70 1.06 -0.34 -4.94
CA PHE A 70 -0.26 -0.18 -4.34
C PHE A 70 -1.10 0.89 -5.06
N TYR A 71 -0.52 2.06 -5.32
CA TYR A 71 -1.21 3.14 -6.04
C TYR A 71 -1.55 2.78 -7.49
N GLU A 72 -0.70 2.00 -8.18
CA GLU A 72 -1.00 1.42 -9.51
C GLU A 72 -2.28 0.57 -9.46
N ILE A 73 -2.51 -0.17 -8.38
CA ILE A 73 -3.72 -0.97 -8.21
C ILE A 73 -4.93 -0.09 -7.90
N LEU A 74 -4.79 0.91 -7.03
CA LEU A 74 -5.88 1.86 -6.79
C LEU A 74 -6.33 2.57 -8.07
N GLU A 75 -5.39 3.02 -8.89
CA GLU A 75 -5.67 3.64 -10.19
C GLU A 75 -6.40 2.65 -11.11
N ARG A 76 -5.92 1.41 -11.21
CA ARG A 76 -6.54 0.35 -12.01
C ARG A 76 -7.98 0.05 -11.57
N GLU A 77 -8.26 0.08 -10.28
CA GLU A 77 -9.58 -0.14 -9.70
C GLU A 77 -10.46 1.13 -9.73
N ASN A 78 -10.01 2.20 -10.38
CA ASN A 78 -10.69 3.50 -10.48
C ASN A 78 -10.98 4.14 -9.10
N ILE A 79 -10.10 3.91 -8.13
CA ILE A 79 -10.18 4.52 -6.81
C ILE A 79 -9.53 5.90 -6.84
N VAL A 80 -10.30 6.93 -6.49
CA VAL A 80 -9.83 8.32 -6.42
C VAL A 80 -9.36 8.64 -5.00
N ILE A 81 -8.13 9.15 -4.87
CA ILE A 81 -7.62 9.66 -3.59
C ILE A 81 -7.97 11.15 -3.47
N GLU A 82 -8.74 11.49 -2.45
CA GLU A 82 -9.11 12.87 -2.12
C GLU A 82 -8.00 13.52 -1.28
N VAL A 83 -7.23 14.39 -1.91
CA VAL A 83 -6.24 15.23 -1.25
C VAL A 83 -6.94 16.45 -0.66
N LYS A 84 -7.08 16.49 0.68
CA LYS A 84 -7.52 17.72 1.35
C LYS A 84 -6.40 18.77 1.22
N LYS A 85 -6.58 19.71 0.29
CA LYS A 85 -5.81 20.96 0.34
C LYS A 85 -6.24 21.70 1.59
N GLU A 86 -5.43 21.69 2.64
CA GLU A 86 -5.58 22.66 3.71
C GLU A 86 -5.51 24.06 3.08
N LYS A 87 -6.58 24.84 3.24
CA LYS A 87 -6.48 26.28 3.03
C LYS A 87 -5.54 26.79 4.12
N ILE A 88 -4.32 27.12 3.74
CA ILE A 88 -3.46 27.97 4.55
C ILE A 88 -4.18 29.33 4.60
N ASN A 89 -5.02 29.53 5.61
CA ASN A 89 -5.48 30.87 5.97
C ASN A 89 -4.29 31.56 6.62
N ASN A 90 -3.58 32.37 5.82
CA ASN A 90 -2.73 33.42 6.37
C ASN A 90 -3.66 34.54 6.85
N ASP A 91 -4.11 34.46 8.09
CA ASP A 91 -4.59 35.61 8.85
C ASP A 91 -3.40 36.35 9.48
#